data_AF-A0A944YUX1-F1
#
_entry.id   AF-A0A944YUX1-F1
#
_cell.length_a   1.000
_cell.length_b   1.000
_cell.length_c   1.000
_cell.angle_alpha   90.00
_cell.angle_beta   90.00
_cell.angle_gamma   90.00
#
_symmetry.space_group_name_H-M   'P 1'
#
loop_
_entity.id
_entity.type
_entity.pdbx_description
1 polymer ?
#
loop_
_entity_poly.entity_id
_entity_poly.type
_entity_poly.pdbx_seq_one_letter_code
_entity_poly.pdbx_strand_id
1 'polypeptide(L)'
;MSYYHVLSWIFLALLACPVHAEFDGEDIHVPSFKMEKISKAFSPRYTLLEYDVEEKEDLAMSKFADWIAGKNQTQSADKDELMENLVSSFLNTPYGNGEGEGRWCNFDIRGCAHVKELPLFRIDKMNCQTFVQSGLALVQSHSLEDFRRKFIAVKYGAANQSNQISYFNRNNFVSVSLNSKLRRIRFTTEPTYSSSLVDLQETTSALITRNKWFAKQFETAEKLRNHVLVQVRADGEAMADRFANAYPRNLARYSPLTQSISYLPKSHFFTNDDDSDAYTVKVELFEELPTPSIVEIIRNPKKWTISGLPIAQVIGSELNVSHMGFLHRKRFRNREEITTLIHCNYDADQHKACVVTPLICEEEAGCHEIMFSHATSAYPNTYIFYRDKSANYHCKPKLPDTDELDQSFPPTSCNRMVSVPLASYMSAKMYGRVPFLDSDSILGIHLEKILWDL
;
A
#
# COMPACT_ATOMS: atom_id res chain seq x y z
N MET A 1 -47.46 -16.08 57.06
CA MET A 1 -46.46 -17.00 56.48
C MET A 1 -46.80 -17.18 55.01
N SER A 2 -46.13 -16.47 54.10
CA SER A 2 -46.18 -16.79 52.66
C SER A 2 -45.08 -16.07 51.88
N TYR A 3 -44.21 -16.90 51.29
CA TYR A 3 -43.50 -16.84 50.01
C TYR A 3 -43.02 -15.52 49.35
N TYR A 4 -41.69 -15.46 49.20
CA TYR A 4 -40.87 -15.19 47.99
C TYR A 4 -41.31 -14.11 46.98
N HIS A 5 -40.45 -13.09 46.82
CA HIS A 5 -39.94 -12.66 45.51
C HIS A 5 -38.62 -11.88 45.69
N VAL A 6 -37.49 -12.56 45.46
CA VAL A 6 -36.18 -11.92 45.27
C VAL A 6 -36.05 -11.63 43.77
N LEU A 7 -36.22 -10.36 43.40
CA LEU A 7 -35.96 -9.86 42.05
C LEU A 7 -34.45 -9.65 41.90
N SER A 8 -33.80 -10.63 41.27
CA SER A 8 -32.39 -10.57 40.86
C SER A 8 -32.29 -9.70 39.62
N TRP A 9 -31.71 -8.50 39.78
CA TRP A 9 -31.38 -7.61 38.66
C TRP A 9 -30.16 -8.16 37.94
N ILE A 10 -30.39 -8.83 36.81
CA ILE A 10 -29.33 -9.20 35.86
C ILE A 10 -28.89 -7.92 35.16
N PHE A 11 -27.71 -7.43 35.53
CA PHE A 11 -26.94 -6.50 34.69
C PHE A 11 -26.56 -7.24 33.40
N LEU A 12 -27.30 -6.99 32.32
CA LEU A 12 -26.83 -7.29 30.98
C LEU A 12 -25.70 -6.31 30.66
N ALA A 13 -24.48 -6.64 31.09
CA ALA A 13 -23.29 -6.08 30.52
C ALA A 13 -23.20 -6.62 29.09
N LEU A 14 -23.77 -5.88 28.14
CA LEU A 14 -23.42 -5.98 26.73
C LEU A 14 -21.93 -5.66 26.62
N LEU A 15 -21.09 -6.68 26.80
CA LEU A 15 -19.73 -6.70 26.31
C LEU A 15 -19.84 -6.60 24.79
N ALA A 16 -19.96 -5.37 24.29
CA ALA A 16 -19.63 -5.05 22.93
C ALA A 16 -18.14 -5.38 22.78
N CYS A 17 -17.85 -6.62 22.38
CA CYS A 17 -16.54 -6.97 21.83
C CYS A 17 -16.26 -5.94 20.75
N PRO A 18 -15.23 -5.09 20.89
CA PRO A 18 -14.89 -4.20 19.82
C PRO A 18 -14.22 -5.08 18.77
N VAL A 19 -14.99 -5.50 17.78
CA VAL A 19 -14.54 -6.15 16.55
C VAL A 19 -13.64 -5.14 15.85
N HIS A 20 -12.36 -5.13 16.25
CA HIS A 20 -11.32 -4.38 15.59
C HIS A 20 -10.91 -5.18 14.37
N ALA A 21 -11.57 -4.92 13.24
CA ALA A 21 -11.15 -5.42 11.95
C ALA A 21 -9.89 -4.62 11.52
N GLU A 22 -8.71 -5.12 11.89
CA GLU A 22 -7.62 -5.04 10.91
C GLU A 22 -8.08 -5.84 9.68
N PHE A 23 -7.94 -5.25 8.49
CA PHE A 23 -8.43 -5.80 7.23
C PHE A 23 -7.55 -6.94 6.74
N ASP A 24 -7.29 -7.93 7.59
CA ASP A 24 -6.59 -9.13 7.19
C ASP A 24 -7.32 -9.76 5.99
N GLY A 25 -6.54 -10.09 4.97
CA GLY A 25 -7.01 -10.61 3.69
C GLY A 25 -7.30 -9.55 2.64
N GLU A 26 -7.31 -8.25 2.95
CA GLU A 26 -7.44 -7.21 1.93
C GLU A 26 -6.22 -6.28 1.92
N ASP A 27 -5.67 -6.07 0.74
CA ASP A 27 -4.73 -4.97 0.53
C ASP A 27 -5.48 -3.66 0.52
N ILE A 28 -5.34 -2.92 1.61
CA ILE A 28 -5.96 -1.63 1.77
C ILE A 28 -4.93 -0.62 2.24
N HIS A 29 -4.61 0.29 1.35
CA HIS A 29 -4.05 1.57 1.71
C HIS A 29 -5.16 2.61 1.82
N VAL A 30 -5.58 2.85 3.06
CA VAL A 30 -6.29 4.07 3.39
C VAL A 30 -5.26 5.04 3.95
N PRO A 31 -5.01 6.20 3.30
CA PRO A 31 -4.12 7.21 3.82
C PRO A 31 -4.52 7.54 5.25
N SER A 32 -3.57 7.38 6.19
CA SER A 32 -3.74 7.78 7.59
C SER A 32 -4.63 6.88 8.47
N PHE A 33 -4.94 5.66 8.04
CA PHE A 33 -5.66 4.68 8.86
C PHE A 33 -4.71 3.57 9.35
N LYS A 34 -4.22 3.71 10.59
CA LYS A 34 -3.67 2.59 11.37
C LYS A 34 -4.18 2.68 12.79
N MET A 35 -4.81 1.61 13.27
CA MET A 35 -5.27 1.45 14.63
C MET A 35 -4.33 0.49 15.37
N GLU A 36 -3.16 0.97 15.77
CA GLU A 36 -2.38 0.23 16.77
C GLU A 36 -3.01 0.46 18.15
N LYS A 37 -3.38 -0.64 18.82
CA LYS A 37 -3.85 -0.61 20.20
C LYS A 37 -2.69 -0.15 21.10
N ILE A 38 -2.76 1.07 21.60
CA ILE A 38 -1.81 1.59 22.59
C ILE A 38 -2.55 1.74 23.92
N SER A 39 -1.90 1.30 25.00
CA SER A 39 -2.48 1.21 26.34
C SER A 39 -2.87 2.60 26.91
N LYS A 40 -3.84 2.60 27.84
CA LYS A 40 -4.48 3.80 28.43
C LYS A 40 -3.60 4.63 29.39
N ALA A 41 -2.28 4.44 29.42
CA ALA A 41 -1.41 5.34 30.19
C ALA A 41 -1.36 6.72 29.51
N PHE A 42 -1.06 7.78 30.28
CA PHE A 42 -0.90 9.16 29.78
C PHE A 42 0.12 9.17 28.64
N SER A 43 -0.38 9.04 27.41
CA SER A 43 0.43 8.84 26.23
C SER A 43 0.58 10.20 25.56
N PRO A 44 1.81 10.60 25.20
CA PRO A 44 2.03 11.85 24.47
C PRO A 44 1.16 11.93 23.21
N ARG A 45 0.86 13.16 22.75
CA ARG A 45 0.08 13.40 21.52
C ARG A 45 0.91 13.18 20.25
N TYR A 46 2.09 12.59 20.38
CA TYR A 46 3.05 12.33 19.33
C TYR A 46 3.74 10.99 19.56
N THR A 47 4.31 10.43 18.51
CA THR A 47 5.14 9.22 18.55
C THR A 47 6.60 9.61 18.42
N LEU A 48 7.43 9.18 19.36
CA LEU A 48 8.89 9.29 19.25
C LEU A 48 9.40 8.17 18.35
N LEU A 49 10.19 8.50 17.34
CA LEU A 49 10.86 7.52 16.49
C LEU A 49 12.02 6.88 17.27
N GLU A 50 12.04 5.55 17.31
CA GLU A 50 13.06 4.77 18.02
C GLU A 50 14.27 4.41 17.13
N TYR A 51 14.48 5.17 16.06
CA TYR A 51 15.56 4.94 15.11
C TYR A 51 16.06 6.25 14.52
N ASP A 52 17.30 6.24 14.05
CA ASP A 52 17.91 7.37 13.37
C ASP A 52 17.39 7.50 11.94
N VAL A 53 16.74 8.63 11.64
CA VAL A 53 16.18 8.92 10.31
C VAL A 53 17.28 9.16 9.29
N GLU A 54 18.39 9.79 9.68
CA GLU A 54 19.55 10.02 8.82
C GLU A 54 20.14 8.69 8.36
N GLU A 55 20.35 7.76 9.29
CA GLU A 55 20.88 6.43 8.97
C GLU A 55 20.01 5.70 7.93
N LYS A 56 18.67 5.79 8.06
CA LYS A 56 17.75 5.15 7.11
C LYS A 56 17.75 5.84 5.75
N GLU A 57 17.87 7.17 5.72
CA GLU A 57 18.00 7.93 4.48
C GLU A 57 19.33 7.59 3.77
N ASP A 58 20.44 7.56 4.49
CA ASP A 58 21.76 7.27 3.93
C ASP A 58 21.86 5.85 3.37
N LEU A 59 21.31 4.87 4.10
CA LEU A 59 21.21 3.50 3.62
C LEU A 59 20.41 3.41 2.30
N ALA A 60 19.28 4.12 2.23
CA ALA A 60 18.47 4.16 1.02
C ALA A 60 19.21 4.83 -0.14
N MET A 61 19.86 5.98 0.09
CA MET A 61 20.64 6.67 -0.93
C MET A 61 21.78 5.81 -1.48
N SER A 62 22.48 5.06 -0.63
CA SER A 62 23.52 4.13 -1.07
C SER A 62 22.94 3.09 -2.04
N LYS A 63 21.83 2.45 -1.69
CA LYS A 63 21.21 1.43 -2.55
C LYS A 63 20.64 2.01 -3.84
N PHE A 64 20.08 3.21 -3.79
CA PHE A 64 19.63 3.90 -5.00
C PHE A 64 20.79 4.27 -5.92
N ALA A 65 21.96 4.60 -5.36
CA ALA A 65 23.17 4.86 -6.14
C ALA A 65 23.59 3.60 -6.91
N ASP A 66 23.67 2.48 -6.21
CA ASP A 66 24.02 1.17 -6.78
C ASP A 66 23.04 0.79 -7.90
N TRP A 67 21.75 0.96 -7.65
CA TRP A 67 20.70 0.63 -8.62
C TRP A 67 20.80 1.52 -9.87
N ILE A 68 20.95 2.83 -9.71
CA ILE A 68 21.09 3.76 -10.85
C ILE A 68 22.35 3.46 -11.65
N ALA A 69 23.46 3.15 -10.98
CA ALA A 69 24.70 2.76 -11.64
C ALA A 69 24.51 1.47 -12.46
N GLY A 70 23.87 0.45 -11.89
CA GLY A 70 23.53 -0.80 -12.58
C GLY A 70 22.62 -0.57 -13.79
N LYS A 71 21.54 0.20 -13.64
CA LYS A 71 20.65 0.56 -14.74
C LYS A 71 21.40 1.22 -15.90
N ASN A 72 22.25 2.20 -15.59
CA ASN A 72 23.00 2.94 -16.61
C ASN A 72 24.02 2.06 -17.35
N GLN A 73 24.49 0.98 -16.73
CA GLN A 73 25.39 0.01 -17.36
C GLN A 73 24.66 -0.97 -18.27
N THR A 74 23.50 -1.51 -17.84
CA THR A 74 22.79 -2.55 -18.58
C THR A 74 22.18 -2.05 -19.88
N GLN A 75 21.82 -0.76 -19.98
CA GLN A 75 21.19 -0.14 -21.16
C GLN A 75 20.09 -1.01 -21.80
N SER A 76 19.32 -1.77 -20.99
CA SER A 76 18.29 -2.64 -21.55
C SER A 76 17.25 -1.80 -22.28
N ALA A 77 17.00 -2.16 -23.54
CA ALA A 77 15.92 -1.57 -24.32
C ALA A 77 14.54 -2.10 -23.88
N ASP A 78 14.52 -3.21 -23.14
CA ASP A 78 13.29 -3.80 -22.62
C ASP A 78 12.90 -3.14 -21.29
N LYS A 79 11.79 -2.42 -21.33
CA LYS A 79 11.25 -1.68 -20.20
C LYS A 79 10.66 -2.60 -19.13
N ASP A 80 10.20 -3.78 -19.50
CA ASP A 80 9.71 -4.78 -18.55
C ASP A 80 10.89 -5.39 -17.78
N GLU A 81 12.02 -5.67 -18.45
CA GLU A 81 13.27 -6.11 -17.78
C GLU A 81 13.80 -5.05 -16.80
N LEU A 82 13.78 -3.77 -17.17
CA LEU A 82 14.14 -2.67 -16.26
C LEU A 82 13.23 -2.62 -15.02
N MET A 83 11.93 -2.85 -15.20
CA MET A 83 10.98 -2.92 -14.10
C MET A 83 11.20 -4.16 -13.23
N GLU A 84 11.49 -5.30 -13.82
CA GLU A 84 11.82 -6.53 -13.08
C GLU A 84 13.07 -6.33 -12.20
N ASN A 85 14.11 -5.69 -12.74
CA ASN A 85 15.34 -5.38 -12.00
C ASN A 85 15.07 -4.42 -10.82
N LEU A 86 14.19 -3.43 -11.01
CA LEU A 86 13.72 -2.57 -9.94
C LEU A 86 13.00 -3.39 -8.86
N VAL A 87 11.98 -4.16 -9.25
CA VAL A 87 11.17 -4.97 -8.34
C VAL A 87 12.04 -5.91 -7.52
N SER A 88 12.97 -6.61 -8.17
CA SER A 88 13.89 -7.57 -7.54
C SER A 88 14.73 -6.92 -6.44
N SER A 89 15.07 -5.63 -6.57
CA SER A 89 15.83 -4.87 -5.56
C SER A 89 15.01 -4.56 -4.30
N PHE A 90 13.69 -4.70 -4.36
CA PHE A 90 12.78 -4.41 -3.24
C PHE A 90 12.03 -5.65 -2.72
N LEU A 91 12.07 -6.79 -3.39
CA LEU A 91 11.40 -8.01 -2.93
C LEU A 91 11.74 -8.32 -1.47
N ASN A 92 10.75 -8.78 -0.72
CA ASN A 92 10.83 -9.11 0.71
C ASN A 92 11.07 -7.91 1.67
N THR A 93 11.14 -6.68 1.16
CA THR A 93 11.13 -5.48 2.00
C THR A 93 9.85 -5.45 2.84
N PRO A 94 9.92 -5.39 4.19
CA PRO A 94 8.75 -5.38 5.04
C PRO A 94 7.74 -4.28 4.68
N TYR A 95 6.45 -4.60 4.82
CA TYR A 95 5.40 -3.59 4.75
C TYR A 95 5.45 -2.74 6.02
N GLY A 96 5.25 -1.44 5.91
CA GLY A 96 5.29 -0.59 7.08
C GLY A 96 4.72 0.79 6.91
N ASN A 97 4.90 1.59 7.97
CA ASN A 97 4.73 3.03 7.83
C ASN A 97 5.67 3.49 6.73
N GLY A 98 5.12 4.26 5.80
CA GLY A 98 5.87 4.74 4.65
C GLY A 98 6.87 5.82 5.03
N GLU A 99 7.06 6.72 4.09
CA GLU A 99 8.01 7.80 4.20
C GLU A 99 7.35 9.05 4.81
N GLY A 100 8.18 9.93 5.33
CA GLY A 100 7.78 11.18 5.94
C GLY A 100 8.26 12.38 5.17
N GLU A 101 8.54 13.39 5.95
CA GLU A 101 9.14 14.66 5.59
C GLU A 101 10.62 14.66 6.01
N GLY A 102 11.21 13.55 6.42
CA GLY A 102 12.64 13.45 6.72
C GLY A 102 13.16 14.58 7.62
N ARG A 103 14.34 15.08 7.29
CA ARG A 103 15.02 16.16 8.02
C ARG A 103 15.14 17.47 7.24
N TRP A 104 14.36 17.67 6.16
CA TRP A 104 14.56 18.84 5.27
C TRP A 104 14.31 20.18 5.96
N CYS A 105 13.63 20.19 7.11
CA CYS A 105 13.42 21.40 7.90
C CYS A 105 13.96 21.23 9.32
N ASN A 106 14.95 22.06 9.68
CA ASN A 106 15.36 22.26 11.06
C ASN A 106 14.26 23.09 11.78
N PHE A 107 13.91 22.76 13.03
CA PHE A 107 12.86 23.44 13.80
C PHE A 107 13.12 24.95 14.00
N ASP A 108 14.37 25.38 13.85
CA ASP A 108 14.76 26.80 13.87
C ASP A 108 14.21 27.60 12.68
N ILE A 109 13.79 26.93 11.59
CA ILE A 109 13.16 27.57 10.43
C ILE A 109 11.65 27.72 10.71
N ARG A 110 11.26 28.88 11.26
CA ARG A 110 9.84 29.24 11.48
C ARG A 110 9.04 29.11 10.16
N GLY A 111 7.98 28.30 10.18
CA GLY A 111 6.97 28.24 9.11
C GLY A 111 6.92 26.94 8.30
N CYS A 112 7.82 25.98 8.52
CA CYS A 112 7.69 24.66 7.91
C CYS A 112 6.47 23.91 8.46
N ALA A 113 5.65 23.36 7.57
CA ALA A 113 4.53 22.50 7.94
C ALA A 113 4.98 21.06 8.10
N HIS A 114 5.80 20.81 9.14
CA HIS A 114 6.43 19.52 9.47
C HIS A 114 5.58 18.76 10.49
N VAL A 115 5.13 17.55 10.15
CA VAL A 115 4.21 16.73 10.96
C VAL A 115 4.74 15.30 11.14
N LYS A 116 5.45 14.75 10.15
CA LYS A 116 5.97 13.37 10.16
C LYS A 116 7.46 13.34 9.82
N GLU A 117 8.30 13.24 10.84
CA GLU A 117 9.76 13.12 10.68
C GLU A 117 10.24 11.72 10.26
N LEU A 118 9.35 10.89 9.70
CA LEU A 118 9.77 9.64 9.06
C LEU A 118 10.73 9.95 7.89
N PRO A 119 11.67 9.05 7.51
CA PRO A 119 12.60 9.27 6.40
C PRO A 119 11.92 9.78 5.13
N LEU A 120 12.54 10.74 4.45
CA LEU A 120 12.03 11.30 3.20
C LEU A 120 11.90 10.21 2.13
N PHE A 121 12.88 9.31 2.09
CA PHE A 121 12.92 8.07 1.32
C PHE A 121 13.50 6.97 2.21
N ARG A 122 13.15 5.71 1.96
CA ARG A 122 13.64 4.56 2.73
C ARG A 122 13.51 3.27 1.93
N ILE A 123 14.25 2.25 2.34
CA ILE A 123 14.20 0.91 1.71
C ILE A 123 13.99 -0.22 2.71
N ASP A 124 14.04 0.06 4.01
CA ASP A 124 13.88 -0.94 5.07
C ASP A 124 12.40 -1.28 5.30
N LYS A 125 11.48 -0.39 4.92
CA LYS A 125 10.03 -0.60 4.93
C LYS A 125 9.36 0.14 3.80
N MET A 126 8.31 -0.44 3.21
CA MET A 126 7.53 0.22 2.17
C MET A 126 6.02 0.01 2.36
N ASN A 127 5.22 0.90 1.83
CA ASN A 127 3.81 0.62 1.54
C ASN A 127 3.58 0.74 0.03
N CYS A 128 2.37 0.46 -0.43
CA CYS A 128 2.07 0.43 -1.86
C CYS A 128 2.33 1.78 -2.55
N GLN A 129 2.06 2.90 -1.89
CA GLN A 129 2.36 4.23 -2.44
C GLN A 129 3.85 4.52 -2.46
N THR A 130 4.57 4.30 -1.36
CA THR A 130 6.00 4.63 -1.30
C THR A 130 6.81 3.76 -2.24
N PHE A 131 6.43 2.49 -2.41
CA PHE A 131 7.04 1.62 -3.40
C PHE A 131 6.88 2.17 -4.82
N VAL A 132 5.66 2.52 -5.23
CA VAL A 132 5.44 3.08 -6.58
C VAL A 132 6.12 4.44 -6.74
N GLN A 133 6.06 5.31 -5.73
CA GLN A 133 6.65 6.65 -5.80
C GLN A 133 8.18 6.60 -5.89
N SER A 134 8.83 5.83 -5.01
CA SER A 134 10.28 5.62 -5.04
C SER A 134 10.71 4.89 -6.32
N GLY A 135 10.01 3.82 -6.69
CA GLY A 135 10.29 3.06 -7.90
C GLY A 135 10.18 3.90 -9.16
N LEU A 136 9.09 4.69 -9.30
CA LEU A 136 8.90 5.56 -10.45
C LEU A 136 10.00 6.62 -10.52
N ALA A 137 10.34 7.24 -9.39
CA ALA A 137 11.45 8.20 -9.36
C ALA A 137 12.78 7.54 -9.78
N LEU A 138 13.07 6.33 -9.32
CA LEU A 138 14.28 5.58 -9.71
C LEU A 138 14.34 5.27 -11.20
N VAL A 139 13.28 4.68 -11.77
CA VAL A 139 13.28 4.33 -13.20
C VAL A 139 13.46 5.54 -14.08
N GLN A 140 12.94 6.70 -13.68
CA GLN A 140 13.13 7.95 -14.40
C GLN A 140 14.54 8.55 -14.21
N SER A 141 15.32 8.18 -13.20
CA SER A 141 16.51 8.96 -12.81
C SER A 141 17.83 8.44 -13.36
N HIS A 142 18.73 9.34 -13.78
CA HIS A 142 20.07 8.94 -14.28
C HIS A 142 21.21 9.18 -13.28
N SER A 143 20.92 9.87 -12.18
CA SER A 143 21.85 10.13 -11.08
C SER A 143 21.10 10.24 -9.75
N LEU A 144 21.81 10.21 -8.62
CA LEU A 144 21.21 10.44 -7.31
C LEU A 144 20.59 11.82 -7.15
N GLU A 145 21.20 12.85 -7.76
CA GLU A 145 20.66 14.21 -7.72
C GLU A 145 19.34 14.29 -8.50
N ASP A 146 19.30 13.66 -9.68
CA ASP A 146 18.09 13.56 -10.48
C ASP A 146 17.00 12.78 -9.72
N PHE A 147 17.37 11.68 -9.07
CA PHE A 147 16.46 10.93 -8.19
C PHE A 147 15.84 11.79 -7.12
N ARG A 148 16.64 12.56 -6.35
CA ARG A 148 16.10 13.44 -5.30
C ARG A 148 15.08 14.43 -5.88
N ARG A 149 15.40 15.08 -7.01
CA ARG A 149 14.50 16.03 -7.67
C ARG A 149 13.21 15.36 -8.16
N LYS A 150 13.32 14.22 -8.85
CA LYS A 150 12.19 13.47 -9.42
C LYS A 150 11.32 12.86 -8.33
N PHE A 151 11.92 12.34 -7.26
CA PHE A 151 11.23 11.84 -6.08
C PHE A 151 10.36 12.92 -5.43
N ILE A 152 10.91 14.11 -5.20
CA ILE A 152 10.14 15.25 -4.67
C ILE A 152 9.00 15.63 -5.63
N ALA A 153 9.27 15.66 -6.95
CA ALA A 153 8.25 15.96 -7.95
C ALA A 153 7.12 14.92 -8.03
N VAL A 154 7.42 13.65 -7.78
CA VAL A 154 6.43 12.55 -7.72
C VAL A 154 5.58 12.66 -6.45
N LYS A 155 6.19 12.98 -5.31
CA LYS A 155 5.55 12.87 -4.00
C LYS A 155 4.81 14.13 -3.54
N TYR A 156 5.21 15.32 -4.04
CA TYR A 156 4.66 16.61 -3.59
C TYR A 156 4.06 17.43 -4.75
N GLY A 157 3.03 18.22 -4.43
CA GLY A 157 2.33 19.08 -5.38
C GLY A 157 0.81 19.20 -5.17
N ALA A 158 0.24 18.54 -4.15
CA ALA A 158 -1.20 18.49 -3.96
C ALA A 158 -1.82 19.83 -3.52
N ALA A 159 -1.08 20.69 -2.82
CA ALA A 159 -1.60 21.91 -2.19
C ALA A 159 -1.59 23.14 -3.12
N ASN A 160 -0.44 23.35 -3.74
CA ASN A 160 -0.14 24.57 -4.47
C ASN A 160 0.64 24.28 -5.76
N GLN A 161 0.69 23.00 -6.15
CA GLN A 161 1.41 22.51 -7.32
C GLN A 161 2.94 22.69 -7.28
N SER A 162 3.49 23.25 -6.20
CA SER A 162 4.93 23.36 -5.97
C SER A 162 5.54 22.03 -5.54
N ASN A 163 6.85 21.90 -5.66
CA ASN A 163 7.62 20.77 -5.14
C ASN A 163 8.03 20.98 -3.67
N GLN A 164 7.33 21.84 -2.92
CA GLN A 164 7.64 22.08 -1.51
C GLN A 164 7.33 20.82 -0.69
N ILE A 165 8.31 20.36 0.09
CA ILE A 165 8.09 19.26 1.01
C ILE A 165 7.20 19.77 2.15
N SER A 166 6.05 19.13 2.34
CA SER A 166 5.13 19.40 3.44
C SER A 166 4.07 18.30 3.50
N TYR A 167 3.62 18.00 4.70
CA TYR A 167 2.52 17.08 4.98
C TYR A 167 1.27 17.38 4.13
N PHE A 168 0.92 18.66 4.01
CA PHE A 168 -0.28 19.10 3.28
C PHE A 168 -0.07 19.13 1.76
N ASN A 169 1.18 19.28 1.32
CA ASN A 169 1.50 19.28 -0.10
C ASN A 169 1.79 17.88 -0.66
N ARG A 170 1.78 16.83 0.17
CA ARG A 170 1.95 15.45 -0.27
C ARG A 170 0.77 14.98 -1.12
N ASN A 171 1.07 14.18 -2.15
CA ASN A 171 0.09 13.53 -3.01
C ASN A 171 -0.61 12.35 -2.28
N ASN A 172 -1.40 12.66 -1.25
CA ASN A 172 -2.06 11.68 -0.39
C ASN A 172 -3.20 10.91 -1.08
N PHE A 173 -3.85 11.51 -2.08
CA PHE A 173 -4.97 10.92 -2.82
C PHE A 173 -4.51 10.55 -4.23
N VAL A 174 -4.49 9.26 -4.56
CA VAL A 174 -3.89 8.78 -5.82
C VAL A 174 -4.52 9.45 -7.04
N SER A 175 -5.83 9.26 -7.24
CA SER A 175 -6.55 9.76 -8.41
C SER A 175 -6.45 11.29 -8.62
N VAL A 176 -6.70 12.09 -7.58
CA VAL A 176 -6.83 13.56 -7.69
C VAL A 176 -5.52 14.33 -7.42
N SER A 177 -4.48 13.67 -6.90
CA SER A 177 -3.19 14.34 -6.67
C SER A 177 -2.01 13.64 -7.30
N LEU A 178 -1.85 12.32 -7.12
CA LEU A 178 -0.71 11.61 -7.69
C LEU A 178 -0.83 11.53 -9.22
N ASN A 179 -1.91 10.94 -9.74
CA ASN A 179 -2.08 10.69 -11.18
C ASN A 179 -2.05 11.99 -11.98
N SER A 180 -2.83 12.99 -11.54
CA SER A 180 -2.82 14.32 -12.18
C SER A 180 -1.44 14.96 -12.19
N LYS A 181 -0.64 14.77 -11.12
CA LYS A 181 0.74 15.28 -11.07
C LYS A 181 1.65 14.51 -12.02
N LEU A 182 1.62 13.18 -12.00
CA LEU A 182 2.48 12.31 -12.80
C LEU A 182 2.28 12.55 -14.30
N ARG A 183 1.02 12.65 -14.75
CA ARG A 183 0.70 12.98 -16.15
C ARG A 183 1.19 14.35 -16.56
N ARG A 184 1.02 15.35 -15.69
CA ARG A 184 1.48 16.72 -15.94
C ARG A 184 3.00 16.83 -16.07
N ILE A 185 3.75 16.10 -15.24
CA ILE A 185 5.22 16.03 -15.35
C ILE A 185 5.69 15.01 -16.39
N ARG A 186 4.75 14.40 -17.14
CA ARG A 186 4.99 13.43 -18.22
C ARG A 186 5.71 12.16 -17.78
N PHE A 187 5.52 11.73 -16.54
CA PHE A 187 6.02 10.42 -16.07
C PHE A 187 5.03 9.30 -16.38
N THR A 188 3.75 9.64 -16.48
CA THR A 188 2.70 8.70 -16.91
C THR A 188 1.79 9.33 -17.96
N THR A 189 0.99 8.49 -18.59
CA THR A 189 -0.13 8.89 -19.44
C THR A 189 -1.29 7.92 -19.22
N GLU A 190 -2.50 8.33 -19.61
CA GLU A 190 -3.60 7.40 -19.79
C GLU A 190 -3.16 6.27 -20.74
N PRO A 191 -3.47 5.00 -20.42
CA PRO A 191 -3.10 3.86 -21.23
C PRO A 191 -3.87 3.88 -22.56
N THR A 192 -3.18 3.49 -23.63
CA THR A 192 -3.84 3.15 -24.89
C THR A 192 -4.19 1.67 -24.83
N TYR A 193 -5.49 1.37 -24.71
CA TYR A 193 -5.99 0.00 -24.69
C TYR A 193 -6.14 -0.57 -26.11
N SER A 194 -6.10 -1.89 -26.23
CA SER A 194 -6.51 -2.62 -27.43
C SER A 194 -7.99 -2.35 -27.75
N SER A 195 -8.42 -2.69 -28.96
CA SER A 195 -9.84 -2.62 -29.33
C SER A 195 -10.73 -3.51 -28.44
N SER A 196 -10.20 -4.62 -27.92
CA SER A 196 -10.91 -5.54 -27.03
C SER A 196 -11.08 -4.98 -25.61
N LEU A 197 -10.14 -4.16 -25.12
CA LEU A 197 -10.20 -3.57 -23.78
C LEU A 197 -10.84 -2.18 -23.75
N VAL A 198 -10.79 -1.41 -24.86
CA VAL A 198 -11.27 -0.02 -24.87
C VAL A 198 -12.76 0.09 -24.54
N ASP A 199 -13.58 -0.84 -25.08
CA ASP A 199 -15.03 -0.86 -24.91
C ASP A 199 -15.49 -1.44 -23.56
N LEU A 200 -14.56 -2.00 -22.77
CA LEU A 200 -14.83 -2.56 -21.45
C LEU A 200 -14.68 -1.53 -20.34
N GLN A 201 -14.22 -0.32 -20.65
CA GLN A 201 -13.94 0.69 -19.63
C GLN A 201 -15.23 1.24 -19.01
N GLU A 202 -15.24 1.31 -17.70
CA GLU A 202 -16.26 2.02 -16.92
C GLU A 202 -15.63 3.21 -16.20
N THR A 203 -16.47 4.06 -15.58
CA THR A 203 -16.01 5.21 -14.80
C THR A 203 -16.70 5.24 -13.45
N THR A 204 -15.92 5.51 -12.40
CA THR A 204 -16.43 5.81 -11.06
C THR A 204 -15.95 7.19 -10.61
N SER A 205 -16.56 7.75 -9.58
CA SER A 205 -16.20 9.07 -9.05
C SER A 205 -16.21 9.08 -7.53
N ALA A 206 -15.31 9.84 -6.94
CA ALA A 206 -15.25 10.10 -5.49
C ALA A 206 -15.23 11.60 -5.19
N LEU A 207 -16.00 12.03 -4.19
CA LEU A 207 -15.96 13.37 -3.63
C LEU A 207 -14.81 13.48 -2.62
N ILE A 208 -13.69 14.04 -3.06
CA ILE A 208 -12.50 14.23 -2.24
C ILE A 208 -12.61 15.50 -1.40
N THR A 209 -12.68 15.33 -0.08
CA THR A 209 -12.76 16.43 0.90
C THR A 209 -11.52 16.51 1.77
N ARG A 210 -10.42 17.03 1.22
CA ARG A 210 -9.10 17.12 1.89
C ARG A 210 -9.16 17.77 3.27
N ASN A 211 -9.94 18.83 3.45
CA ASN A 211 -10.06 19.53 4.74
C ASN A 211 -10.63 18.65 5.83
N LYS A 212 -11.71 17.92 5.50
CA LYS A 212 -12.32 16.97 6.41
C LYS A 212 -11.38 15.78 6.66
N TRP A 213 -10.61 15.35 5.65
CA TRP A 213 -9.60 14.31 5.82
C TRP A 213 -8.49 14.69 6.80
N PHE A 214 -7.88 15.86 6.62
CA PHE A 214 -6.89 16.36 7.57
C PHE A 214 -7.48 16.53 8.98
N ALA A 215 -8.69 17.11 9.09
CA ALA A 215 -9.38 17.24 10.37
C ALA A 215 -9.56 15.90 11.09
N LYS A 216 -9.80 14.83 10.33
CA LYS A 216 -9.97 13.49 10.87
C LYS A 216 -8.71 12.89 11.46
N GLN A 217 -7.53 13.45 11.22
CA GLN A 217 -6.26 12.94 11.74
C GLN A 217 -5.87 13.50 13.10
N PHE A 218 -6.52 14.58 13.54
CA PHE A 218 -6.26 15.20 14.84
C PHE A 218 -7.53 15.34 15.69
N GLU A 219 -8.60 14.59 15.35
CA GLU A 219 -9.85 14.62 16.12
C GLU A 219 -9.76 13.98 17.52
N THR A 220 -8.79 13.09 17.72
CA THR A 220 -8.48 12.49 19.03
C THR A 220 -6.98 12.54 19.28
N ALA A 221 -6.60 12.46 20.56
CA ALA A 221 -5.19 12.40 20.95
C ALA A 221 -4.47 11.17 20.37
N GLU A 222 -5.16 10.03 20.25
CA GLU A 222 -4.63 8.82 19.60
C GLU A 222 -4.34 9.06 18.13
N LYS A 223 -5.28 9.66 17.39
CA LYS A 223 -5.05 9.94 15.98
C LYS A 223 -3.94 10.96 15.81
N LEU A 224 -3.89 11.99 16.66
CA LEU A 224 -2.80 12.96 16.66
C LEU A 224 -1.45 12.27 16.86
N ARG A 225 -1.35 11.36 17.83
CA ARG A 225 -0.14 10.55 18.09
C ARG A 225 0.30 9.70 16.90
N ASN A 226 -0.65 9.10 16.19
CA ASN A 226 -0.36 8.28 15.00
C ASN A 226 0.07 9.14 13.79
N HIS A 227 -0.15 10.45 13.85
CA HIS A 227 0.14 11.38 12.76
C HIS A 227 1.32 12.29 13.03
N VAL A 228 1.61 12.60 14.28
CA VAL A 228 2.73 13.44 14.70
C VAL A 228 3.87 12.51 15.10
N LEU A 229 4.87 12.38 14.24
CA LEU A 229 6.04 11.53 14.49
C LEU A 229 7.28 12.40 14.56
N VAL A 230 8.04 12.31 15.65
CA VAL A 230 9.22 13.15 15.92
C VAL A 230 10.43 12.31 16.26
N GLN A 231 11.62 12.81 15.97
CA GLN A 231 12.91 12.25 16.37
C GLN A 231 13.34 12.73 17.75
N VAL A 232 12.95 13.97 18.10
CA VAL A 232 13.32 14.61 19.37
C VAL A 232 12.08 14.86 20.21
N ARG A 233 12.11 14.35 21.45
CA ARG A 233 10.99 14.47 22.40
C ARG A 233 10.55 15.91 22.65
N ALA A 234 11.51 16.84 22.69
CA ALA A 234 11.25 18.26 22.96
C ALA A 234 10.32 18.92 21.93
N ASP A 235 10.29 18.41 20.70
CA ASP A 235 9.51 18.98 19.61
C ASP A 235 8.07 18.45 19.53
N GLY A 236 7.81 17.30 20.16
CA GLY A 236 6.58 16.53 20.00
C GLY A 236 5.30 17.32 20.29
N GLU A 237 5.18 17.92 21.48
CA GLU A 237 3.98 18.67 21.85
C GLU A 237 3.82 19.95 21.01
N ALA A 238 4.92 20.65 20.73
CA ALA A 238 4.89 21.84 19.90
C ALA A 238 4.45 21.52 18.45
N MET A 239 4.89 20.39 17.89
CA MET A 239 4.45 19.91 16.58
C MET A 239 2.98 19.48 16.60
N ALA A 240 2.55 18.77 17.64
CA ALA A 240 1.16 18.37 17.82
C ALA A 240 0.22 19.56 17.90
N ASP A 241 0.60 20.62 18.63
CA ASP A 241 -0.17 21.87 18.72
C ASP A 241 -0.24 22.61 17.39
N ARG A 242 0.87 22.67 16.64
CA ARG A 242 0.85 23.26 15.29
C ARG A 242 -0.09 22.49 14.37
N PHE A 243 -0.05 21.17 14.41
CA PHE A 243 -0.90 20.31 13.57
C PHE A 243 -2.38 20.44 13.91
N ALA A 244 -2.73 20.44 15.20
CA ALA A 244 -4.12 20.53 15.64
C ALA A 244 -4.71 21.95 15.57
N ASN A 245 -3.90 23.01 15.77
CA ASN A 245 -4.42 24.37 15.98
C ASN A 245 -3.99 25.38 14.91
N ALA A 246 -2.77 25.28 14.39
CA ALA A 246 -2.22 26.31 13.49
C ALA A 246 -2.51 26.01 12.02
N TYR A 247 -2.22 24.80 11.55
CA TYR A 247 -2.38 24.43 10.14
C TYR A 247 -3.82 24.33 9.64
N PRO A 248 -4.84 23.94 10.44
CA PRO A 248 -6.22 23.86 9.95
C PRO A 248 -6.78 25.18 9.42
N ARG A 249 -6.27 26.32 9.92
CA ARG A 249 -6.64 27.65 9.40
C ARG A 249 -6.17 27.89 7.96
N ASN A 250 -5.09 27.23 7.53
CA ASN A 250 -4.57 27.29 6.16
C ASN A 250 -5.20 26.25 5.23
N LEU A 251 -5.86 25.22 5.78
CA LEU A 251 -6.56 24.19 5.01
C LEU A 251 -7.79 24.71 4.29
N ALA A 252 -8.38 25.84 4.71
CA ALA A 252 -9.53 26.45 4.06
C ALA A 252 -9.39 26.67 2.53
N ARG A 253 -8.18 26.55 1.98
CA ARG A 253 -7.86 26.60 0.54
C ARG A 253 -8.26 25.36 -0.26
N TYR A 254 -8.49 24.19 0.35
CA TYR A 254 -8.92 23.00 -0.39
C TYR A 254 -10.43 22.93 -0.53
N SER A 255 -10.94 23.32 -1.70
CA SER A 255 -12.32 23.05 -2.07
C SER A 255 -12.54 21.54 -2.26
N PRO A 256 -13.70 21.00 -1.83
CA PRO A 256 -14.13 19.66 -2.24
C PRO A 256 -14.07 19.50 -3.75
N LEU A 257 -13.60 18.35 -4.21
CA LEU A 257 -13.47 18.05 -5.64
C LEU A 257 -13.97 16.64 -5.93
N THR A 258 -14.90 16.51 -6.87
CA THR A 258 -15.30 15.21 -7.42
C THR A 258 -14.28 14.80 -8.47
N GLN A 259 -13.59 13.67 -8.23
CA GLN A 259 -12.63 13.11 -9.17
C GLN A 259 -13.19 11.84 -9.78
N SER A 260 -13.30 11.81 -11.10
CA SER A 260 -13.61 10.60 -11.87
C SER A 260 -12.35 9.83 -12.23
N ILE A 261 -12.46 8.51 -12.33
CA ILE A 261 -11.40 7.62 -12.79
C ILE A 261 -12.00 6.50 -13.64
N SER A 262 -11.40 6.25 -14.80
CA SER A 262 -11.76 5.10 -15.65
C SER A 262 -11.14 3.83 -15.10
N TYR A 263 -11.80 2.70 -15.28
CA TYR A 263 -11.27 1.40 -14.85
C TYR A 263 -11.77 0.28 -15.77
N LEU A 264 -11.04 -0.84 -15.76
CA LEU A 264 -11.47 -2.10 -16.34
C LEU A 264 -12.17 -2.92 -15.25
N PRO A 265 -13.49 -3.16 -15.36
CA PRO A 265 -14.25 -3.93 -14.38
C PRO A 265 -13.72 -5.35 -14.20
N LYS A 266 -13.66 -5.79 -12.94
CA LYS A 266 -13.21 -7.14 -12.60
C LYS A 266 -14.08 -8.25 -13.21
N SER A 267 -15.37 -7.98 -13.42
CA SER A 267 -16.33 -8.91 -14.05
C SER A 267 -15.97 -9.25 -15.50
N HIS A 268 -15.12 -8.47 -16.18
CA HIS A 268 -14.68 -8.83 -17.52
C HIS A 268 -13.56 -9.86 -17.51
N PHE A 269 -12.68 -9.85 -16.51
CA PHE A 269 -11.51 -10.74 -16.40
C PHE A 269 -11.84 -12.14 -15.87
N PHE A 270 -13.02 -12.32 -15.27
CA PHE A 270 -13.40 -13.55 -14.61
C PHE A 270 -14.81 -13.98 -15.00
N THR A 271 -15.05 -15.28 -15.08
CA THR A 271 -16.39 -15.85 -15.09
C THR A 271 -16.61 -16.61 -13.79
N ASN A 272 -17.71 -16.32 -13.10
CA ASN A 272 -18.14 -17.09 -11.95
C ASN A 272 -18.77 -18.41 -12.43
N ASP A 273 -18.36 -19.52 -11.84
CA ASP A 273 -19.06 -20.79 -11.96
C ASP A 273 -20.07 -20.89 -10.81
N ASP A 274 -21.35 -20.70 -11.15
CA ASP A 274 -22.46 -20.65 -10.19
C ASP A 274 -22.60 -21.95 -9.37
N ASP A 275 -22.07 -23.07 -9.86
CA ASP A 275 -22.16 -24.38 -9.19
C ASP A 275 -21.01 -24.65 -8.20
N SER A 276 -19.87 -23.96 -8.33
CA SER A 276 -18.65 -24.29 -7.58
C SER A 276 -18.04 -23.13 -6.77
N ASP A 277 -18.63 -21.93 -6.82
CA ASP A 277 -18.03 -20.69 -6.29
C ASP A 277 -16.59 -20.46 -6.81
N ALA A 278 -16.25 -21.06 -7.96
CA ALA A 278 -14.94 -20.96 -8.56
C ALA A 278 -14.94 -19.88 -9.65
N TYR A 279 -13.84 -19.15 -9.73
CA TYR A 279 -13.64 -18.16 -10.77
C TYR A 279 -12.70 -18.69 -11.85
N THR A 280 -13.14 -18.64 -13.10
CA THR A 280 -12.28 -18.92 -14.26
C THR A 280 -11.69 -17.62 -14.79
N VAL A 281 -10.37 -17.61 -15.00
CA VAL A 281 -9.61 -16.46 -15.51
C VAL A 281 -9.68 -16.40 -17.03
N LYS A 282 -9.94 -15.21 -17.58
CA LYS A 282 -9.81 -14.93 -19.03
C LYS A 282 -8.41 -14.42 -19.35
N VAL A 283 -7.48 -15.36 -19.53
CA VAL A 283 -6.04 -15.09 -19.67
C VAL A 283 -5.75 -14.09 -20.80
N GLU A 284 -6.47 -14.19 -21.91
CA GLU A 284 -6.30 -13.33 -23.09
C GLU A 284 -6.45 -11.83 -22.77
N LEU A 285 -7.34 -11.47 -21.83
CA LEU A 285 -7.52 -10.06 -21.45
C LEU A 285 -6.36 -9.52 -20.60
N PHE A 286 -5.69 -10.38 -19.83
CA PHE A 286 -4.52 -9.99 -19.05
C PHE A 286 -3.32 -9.74 -19.96
N GLU A 287 -3.13 -10.58 -20.98
CA GLU A 287 -2.03 -10.46 -21.94
C GLU A 287 -2.07 -9.16 -22.73
N GLU A 288 -3.25 -8.59 -22.95
CA GLU A 288 -3.46 -7.32 -23.63
C GLU A 288 -3.18 -6.08 -22.77
N LEU A 289 -2.98 -6.25 -21.45
CA LEU A 289 -2.72 -5.11 -20.58
C LEU A 289 -1.39 -4.43 -20.95
N PRO A 290 -1.35 -3.10 -21.02
CA PRO A 290 -0.13 -2.39 -21.35
C PRO A 290 0.89 -2.53 -20.20
N THR A 291 2.09 -3.03 -20.51
CA THR A 291 3.22 -3.12 -19.58
C THR A 291 4.48 -2.41 -20.12
N PRO A 292 5.36 -1.90 -19.26
CA PRO A 292 5.13 -1.72 -17.83
C PRO A 292 4.16 -0.55 -17.59
N SER A 293 3.39 -0.65 -16.50
CA SER A 293 2.42 0.36 -16.04
C SER A 293 2.34 0.39 -14.52
N ILE A 294 1.76 1.44 -13.95
CA ILE A 294 1.26 1.40 -12.58
C ILE A 294 -0.15 0.84 -12.64
N VAL A 295 -0.49 -0.10 -11.76
CA VAL A 295 -1.85 -0.61 -11.59
C VAL A 295 -2.43 -0.11 -10.27
N GLU A 296 -3.69 0.27 -10.30
CA GLU A 296 -4.44 0.83 -9.19
C GLU A 296 -5.73 0.05 -8.96
N ILE A 297 -6.00 -0.32 -7.70
CA ILE A 297 -7.19 -1.09 -7.35
C ILE A 297 -8.34 -0.14 -7.04
N ILE A 298 -9.33 -0.13 -7.93
CA ILE A 298 -10.42 0.84 -7.94
C ILE A 298 -11.59 0.37 -7.07
N ARG A 299 -12.07 1.25 -6.20
CA ARG A 299 -13.23 1.01 -5.34
C ARG A 299 -14.37 1.98 -5.60
N ASN A 300 -15.59 1.50 -5.38
CA ASN A 300 -16.80 2.30 -5.28
C ASN A 300 -16.87 2.97 -3.90
N PRO A 301 -16.70 4.29 -3.80
CA PRO A 301 -16.67 4.97 -2.50
C PRO A 301 -18.00 4.85 -1.73
N LYS A 302 -19.12 4.62 -2.42
CA LYS A 302 -20.45 4.49 -1.80
C LYS A 302 -20.69 3.13 -1.17
N LYS A 303 -20.00 2.10 -1.66
CA LYS A 303 -20.08 0.72 -1.14
C LYS A 303 -18.92 0.38 -0.20
N TRP A 304 -17.88 1.21 -0.17
CA TRP A 304 -16.72 0.96 0.66
C TRP A 304 -17.01 1.32 2.12
N THR A 305 -17.17 0.28 2.94
CA THR A 305 -17.36 0.40 4.38
C THR A 305 -16.19 -0.21 5.15
N ILE A 306 -15.89 0.37 6.30
CA ILE A 306 -14.88 -0.08 7.26
C ILE A 306 -15.57 -0.18 8.62
N SER A 307 -15.58 -1.38 9.21
CA SER A 307 -16.31 -1.66 10.46
C SER A 307 -17.78 -1.21 10.42
N GLY A 308 -18.44 -1.40 9.26
CA GLY A 308 -19.83 -1.01 9.03
C GLY A 308 -20.06 0.49 8.77
N LEU A 309 -19.02 1.32 8.84
CA LEU A 309 -19.12 2.76 8.55
C LEU A 309 -18.63 3.06 7.13
N PRO A 310 -19.31 3.94 6.36
CA PRO A 310 -18.78 4.40 5.08
C PRO A 310 -17.39 5.00 5.22
N ILE A 311 -16.50 4.75 4.26
CA ILE A 311 -15.11 5.23 4.29
C ILE A 311 -15.03 6.75 4.55
N ALA A 312 -15.94 7.53 3.96
CA ALA A 312 -16.01 8.97 4.16
C ALA A 312 -16.25 9.41 5.61
N GLN A 313 -16.91 8.58 6.43
CA GLN A 313 -17.07 8.85 7.86
C GLN A 313 -15.82 8.46 8.65
N VAL A 314 -15.12 7.41 8.22
CA VAL A 314 -13.94 6.86 8.88
C VAL A 314 -12.74 7.80 8.72
N ILE A 315 -12.51 8.29 7.50
CA ILE A 315 -11.38 9.15 7.17
C ILE A 315 -11.74 10.59 6.84
N GLY A 316 -13.02 10.95 6.82
CA GLY A 316 -13.45 12.32 6.48
C GLY A 316 -13.44 12.64 4.98
N SER A 317 -13.27 11.67 4.09
CA SER A 317 -13.32 11.85 2.63
C SER A 317 -13.68 10.56 1.93
N GLU A 318 -14.36 10.62 0.79
CA GLU A 318 -14.43 9.48 -0.12
C GLU A 318 -13.03 9.16 -0.68
N LEU A 319 -12.87 7.93 -1.18
CA LEU A 319 -11.65 7.42 -1.79
C LEU A 319 -12.02 6.37 -2.85
N ASN A 320 -11.41 6.44 -4.03
CA ASN A 320 -11.66 5.53 -5.15
C ASN A 320 -10.48 4.63 -5.52
N VAL A 321 -9.29 4.88 -4.96
CA VAL A 321 -8.12 4.01 -5.14
C VAL A 321 -7.71 3.48 -3.78
N SER A 322 -7.70 2.15 -3.64
CA SER A 322 -7.42 1.49 -2.36
C SER A 322 -6.03 0.89 -2.28
N HIS A 323 -5.39 0.62 -3.42
CA HIS A 323 -4.08 -0.02 -3.47
C HIS A 323 -3.40 0.23 -4.81
N MET A 324 -2.09 0.02 -4.90
CA MET A 324 -1.34 0.20 -6.14
C MET A 324 -0.02 -0.60 -6.18
N GLY A 325 0.55 -0.71 -7.36
CA GLY A 325 1.85 -1.34 -7.58
C GLY A 325 2.28 -1.25 -9.04
N PHE A 326 3.33 -1.97 -9.42
CA PHE A 326 3.78 -2.03 -10.81
C PHE A 326 3.25 -3.28 -11.50
N LEU A 327 2.82 -3.10 -12.74
CA LEU A 327 2.51 -4.15 -13.69
C LEU A 327 3.67 -4.30 -14.66
N HIS A 328 4.21 -5.50 -14.83
CA HIS A 328 5.27 -5.81 -15.80
C HIS A 328 5.13 -7.24 -16.34
N ARG A 329 5.71 -7.49 -17.50
CA ARG A 329 5.80 -8.85 -18.06
C ARG A 329 7.07 -9.54 -17.58
N LYS A 330 6.95 -10.80 -17.17
CA LYS A 330 8.10 -11.65 -16.88
C LYS A 330 7.97 -13.00 -17.56
N ARG A 331 9.08 -13.47 -18.13
CA ARG A 331 9.20 -14.83 -18.67
C ARG A 331 9.85 -15.74 -17.66
N PHE A 332 9.29 -16.93 -17.50
CA PHE A 332 9.80 -17.99 -16.64
C PHE A 332 10.14 -19.22 -17.49
N ARG A 333 11.20 -19.93 -17.13
CA ARG A 333 11.56 -21.22 -17.74
C ARG A 333 10.66 -22.32 -17.19
N ASN A 334 10.55 -23.42 -17.94
CA ASN A 334 9.93 -24.64 -17.41
C ASN A 334 10.56 -25.01 -16.07
N ARG A 335 9.73 -25.33 -15.08
CA ARG A 335 10.06 -25.66 -13.68
C ARG A 335 10.66 -24.51 -12.87
N GLU A 336 10.70 -23.29 -13.40
CA GLU A 336 11.09 -22.11 -12.63
C GLU A 336 9.96 -21.68 -11.68
N GLU A 337 10.31 -21.31 -10.46
CA GLU A 337 9.37 -20.72 -9.52
C GLU A 337 8.95 -19.33 -10.01
N ILE A 338 7.65 -19.16 -10.24
CA ILE A 338 7.04 -17.89 -10.59
C ILE A 338 6.99 -16.98 -9.37
N THR A 339 6.45 -17.51 -8.26
CA THR A 339 6.34 -16.81 -6.97
C THR A 339 5.95 -17.79 -5.86
N THR A 340 5.90 -17.30 -4.62
CA THR A 340 5.27 -18.00 -3.49
C THR A 340 3.91 -17.38 -3.18
N LEU A 341 2.84 -18.15 -3.30
CA LEU A 341 1.50 -17.73 -2.91
C LEU A 341 1.29 -17.99 -1.41
N ILE A 342 0.65 -17.05 -0.73
CA ILE A 342 0.29 -17.19 0.69
C ILE A 342 -1.24 -17.20 0.79
N HIS A 343 -1.77 -18.29 1.32
CA HIS A 343 -3.20 -18.48 1.57
C HIS A 343 -3.43 -18.56 3.07
N CYS A 344 -4.24 -17.66 3.62
CA CYS A 344 -4.61 -17.69 5.03
C CYS A 344 -6.07 -18.10 5.21
N ASN A 345 -6.33 -18.96 6.19
CA ASN A 345 -7.66 -19.42 6.59
C ASN A 345 -7.79 -19.41 8.12
N TYR A 346 -8.98 -19.70 8.61
CA TYR A 346 -9.19 -20.06 10.01
C TYR A 346 -9.04 -21.56 10.17
N ASP A 347 -8.28 -21.98 11.18
CA ASP A 347 -8.21 -23.39 11.57
C ASP A 347 -9.46 -23.81 12.36
N ALA A 348 -9.49 -25.07 12.81
CA ALA A 348 -10.63 -25.62 13.57
C ALA A 348 -10.91 -24.86 14.87
N ASP A 349 -9.89 -24.22 15.45
CA ASP A 349 -9.95 -23.45 16.69
C ASP A 349 -10.18 -21.95 16.44
N GLN A 350 -10.50 -21.55 15.20
CA GLN A 350 -10.67 -20.15 14.78
C GLN A 350 -9.41 -19.30 14.92
N HIS A 351 -8.23 -19.91 14.98
CA HIS A 351 -6.99 -19.17 14.83
C HIS A 351 -6.72 -18.94 13.34
N LYS A 352 -6.14 -17.78 13.03
CA LYS A 352 -5.58 -17.55 11.70
C LYS A 352 -4.47 -18.57 11.48
N ALA A 353 -4.37 -19.10 10.27
CA ALA A 353 -3.29 -20.00 9.84
C ALA A 353 -3.00 -19.72 8.37
N CYS A 354 -1.72 -19.63 8.00
CA CYS A 354 -1.31 -19.37 6.63
C CYS A 354 -0.46 -20.51 6.08
N VAL A 355 -0.72 -20.87 4.83
CA VAL A 355 0.04 -21.86 4.05
C VAL A 355 0.73 -21.12 2.92
N VAL A 356 1.99 -21.46 2.68
CA VAL A 356 2.76 -20.92 1.56
C VAL A 356 2.97 -22.02 0.53
N THR A 357 2.59 -21.77 -0.71
CA THR A 357 2.72 -22.72 -1.81
C THR A 357 3.50 -22.08 -2.95
N PRO A 358 4.53 -22.76 -3.49
CA PRO A 358 5.21 -22.26 -4.68
C PRO A 358 4.27 -22.36 -5.88
N LEU A 359 4.26 -21.33 -6.71
CA LEU A 359 3.69 -21.35 -8.03
C LEU A 359 4.83 -21.61 -9.02
N ILE A 360 4.80 -22.74 -9.71
CA ILE A 360 5.85 -23.16 -10.64
C ILE A 360 5.33 -23.05 -12.07
N CYS A 361 6.19 -22.63 -12.99
CA CYS A 361 5.91 -22.70 -14.41
C CYS A 361 5.96 -24.15 -14.89
N GLU A 362 4.83 -24.71 -15.31
CA GLU A 362 4.73 -26.11 -15.78
C GLU A 362 4.75 -26.23 -17.31
N GLU A 363 4.77 -25.11 -18.04
CA GLU A 363 4.76 -25.10 -19.50
C GLU A 363 6.14 -25.46 -20.07
N GLU A 364 6.17 -26.40 -21.02
CA GLU A 364 7.43 -26.85 -21.65
C GLU A 364 8.19 -25.71 -22.34
N ALA A 365 7.47 -24.77 -22.95
CA ALA A 365 8.03 -23.60 -23.63
C ALA A 365 8.44 -22.45 -22.67
N GLY A 366 8.15 -22.62 -21.38
CA GLY A 366 8.18 -21.55 -20.38
C GLY A 366 6.87 -20.76 -20.33
N CYS A 367 6.73 -19.96 -19.27
CA CYS A 367 5.52 -19.20 -18.97
C CYS A 367 5.77 -17.71 -19.19
N HIS A 368 4.73 -16.98 -19.57
CA HIS A 368 4.75 -15.54 -19.74
C HIS A 368 3.68 -14.96 -18.83
N GLU A 369 4.10 -14.28 -17.77
CA GLU A 369 3.17 -13.80 -16.75
C GLU A 369 3.11 -12.27 -16.72
N ILE A 370 1.91 -11.77 -16.48
CA ILE A 370 1.66 -10.36 -16.17
C ILE A 370 1.76 -10.21 -14.66
N MET A 371 2.91 -9.76 -14.19
CA MET A 371 3.25 -9.68 -12.77
C MET A 371 2.76 -8.38 -12.16
N PHE A 372 2.09 -8.48 -11.01
CA PHE A 372 1.75 -7.38 -10.13
C PHE A 372 2.71 -7.35 -8.93
N SER A 373 3.53 -6.30 -8.88
CA SER A 373 4.52 -6.09 -7.82
C SER A 373 4.05 -4.99 -6.88
N HIS A 374 3.88 -5.30 -5.60
CA HIS A 374 3.31 -4.39 -4.62
C HIS A 374 3.77 -4.68 -3.19
N ALA A 375 3.65 -3.68 -2.32
CA ALA A 375 3.79 -3.87 -0.88
C ALA A 375 2.45 -4.30 -0.32
N THR A 376 2.35 -5.49 0.30
CA THR A 376 1.07 -5.99 0.84
C THR A 376 0.99 -5.91 2.36
N SER A 377 -0.22 -5.63 2.85
CA SER A 377 -0.60 -5.75 4.27
C SER A 377 -1.73 -6.75 4.47
N ALA A 378 -1.94 -7.67 3.52
CA ALA A 378 -3.07 -8.58 3.53
C ALA A 378 -2.92 -9.76 4.50
N TYR A 379 -1.76 -9.93 5.13
CA TYR A 379 -1.49 -11.04 6.05
C TYR A 379 -1.51 -10.57 7.51
N PRO A 380 -1.61 -11.49 8.48
CA PRO A 380 -1.60 -11.10 9.89
C PRO A 380 -0.29 -10.39 10.26
N ASN A 381 -0.39 -9.25 10.95
CA ASN A 381 0.76 -8.39 11.26
C ASN A 381 1.87 -9.04 12.10
N THR A 382 1.56 -10.10 12.84
CA THR A 382 2.52 -10.82 13.69
C THR A 382 3.23 -11.96 12.97
N TYR A 383 2.89 -12.23 11.71
CA TYR A 383 3.41 -13.40 10.99
C TYR A 383 4.75 -13.09 10.32
N ILE A 384 5.65 -14.05 10.42
CA ILE A 384 7.02 -14.00 9.94
C ILE A 384 7.13 -14.93 8.73
N PHE A 385 7.63 -14.38 7.63
CA PHE A 385 7.98 -15.08 6.41
C PHE A 385 9.43 -15.55 6.48
N TYR A 386 9.67 -16.83 6.29
CA TYR A 386 11.00 -17.41 6.33
C TYR A 386 11.11 -18.62 5.40
N ARG A 387 12.33 -19.03 5.09
CA ARG A 387 12.65 -20.26 4.35
C ARG A 387 13.37 -21.23 5.29
N ASP A 388 12.94 -22.49 5.30
CA ASP A 388 13.63 -23.55 6.04
C ASP A 388 14.80 -24.12 5.23
N LYS A 389 15.65 -24.94 5.87
CA LYS A 389 16.79 -25.61 5.22
C LYS A 389 16.42 -26.55 4.07
N SER A 390 15.15 -26.98 4.01
CA SER A 390 14.60 -27.78 2.92
C SER A 390 14.06 -26.93 1.78
N ALA A 391 14.34 -25.61 1.80
CA ALA A 391 13.88 -24.61 0.86
C ALA A 391 12.36 -24.39 0.82
N ASN A 392 11.61 -24.84 1.84
CA ASN A 392 10.19 -24.53 1.93
C ASN A 392 9.99 -23.17 2.59
N TYR A 393 9.06 -22.39 2.05
CA TYR A 393 8.66 -21.12 2.62
C TYR A 393 7.53 -21.30 3.63
N HIS A 394 7.53 -20.43 4.64
CA HIS A 394 6.55 -20.43 5.72
C HIS A 394 6.09 -19.01 6.01
N CYS A 395 4.86 -18.88 6.48
CA CYS A 395 4.31 -17.64 7.02
C CYS A 395 3.60 -17.97 8.34
N LYS A 396 4.30 -17.79 9.46
CA LYS A 396 3.85 -18.29 10.78
C LYS A 396 4.05 -17.25 11.89
N PRO A 397 3.31 -17.31 13.01
CA PRO A 397 3.44 -16.34 14.10
C PRO A 397 4.75 -16.47 14.91
N LYS A 398 5.52 -17.54 14.72
CA LYS A 398 6.77 -17.80 15.44
C LYS A 398 7.82 -18.34 14.48
N LEU A 399 9.07 -17.90 14.66
CA LEU A 399 10.21 -18.52 14.00
C LEU A 399 10.52 -19.90 14.60
N PRO A 400 10.97 -20.86 13.78
CA PRO A 400 11.56 -22.10 14.26
C PRO A 400 12.93 -21.81 14.91
N ASP A 401 13.53 -22.86 15.48
CA ASP A 401 14.88 -22.77 16.02
C ASP A 401 15.89 -22.45 14.89
N THR A 402 16.98 -21.75 15.24
CA THR A 402 17.91 -21.18 14.25
C THR A 402 18.58 -22.22 13.34
N ASP A 403 18.69 -23.46 13.81
CA ASP A 403 19.22 -24.59 13.08
C ASP A 403 18.23 -25.19 12.07
N GLU A 404 16.98 -24.74 12.03
CA GLU A 404 16.02 -25.11 10.97
C GLU A 404 15.93 -24.07 9.85
N LEU A 405 16.44 -22.85 10.10
CA LEU A 405 16.38 -21.73 9.17
C LEU A 405 17.45 -21.83 8.07
N ASP A 406 17.05 -21.47 6.85
CA ASP A 406 17.98 -21.18 5.77
C ASP A 406 18.65 -19.81 6.00
N GLN A 407 19.93 -19.85 6.33
CA GLN A 407 20.72 -18.65 6.64
C GLN A 407 20.94 -17.73 5.43
N SER A 408 20.72 -18.22 4.20
CA SER A 408 20.77 -17.41 2.99
C SER A 408 19.51 -16.58 2.75
N PHE A 409 18.43 -16.84 3.50
CA PHE A 409 17.16 -16.13 3.41
C PHE A 409 16.80 -15.53 4.78
N PRO A 410 17.18 -14.26 5.04
CA PRO A 410 16.84 -13.60 6.29
C PRO A 410 15.31 -13.56 6.48
N PRO A 411 14.79 -13.99 7.64
CA PRO A 411 13.37 -13.87 7.92
C PRO A 411 12.88 -12.42 7.84
N THR A 412 11.66 -12.25 7.38
CA THR A 412 11.01 -10.93 7.24
C THR A 412 9.53 -11.02 7.65
N SER A 413 8.80 -9.92 7.62
CA SER A 413 7.35 -9.93 7.86
C SER A 413 6.62 -10.58 6.68
N CYS A 414 5.52 -11.30 6.91
CA CYS A 414 4.68 -11.77 5.80
C CYS A 414 4.09 -10.61 5.01
N ASN A 415 3.71 -9.53 5.69
CA ASN A 415 3.38 -8.26 5.05
C ASN A 415 4.68 -7.64 4.55
N ARG A 416 4.91 -7.68 3.23
CA ARG A 416 6.16 -7.28 2.57
C ARG A 416 5.92 -6.92 1.10
N MET A 417 6.98 -6.53 0.42
CA MET A 417 7.04 -6.43 -1.03
C MET A 417 7.00 -7.82 -1.67
N VAL A 418 6.00 -8.06 -2.52
CA VAL A 418 5.83 -9.30 -3.28
C VAL A 418 5.65 -8.98 -4.76
N SER A 419 5.87 -9.99 -5.60
CA SER A 419 5.53 -9.97 -7.02
C SER A 419 4.80 -11.27 -7.34
N VAL A 420 3.56 -11.15 -7.79
CA VAL A 420 2.67 -12.27 -8.08
C VAL A 420 1.96 -12.04 -9.42
N PRO A 421 1.56 -13.07 -10.18
CA PRO A 421 0.72 -12.84 -11.36
C PRO A 421 -0.55 -12.06 -10.97
N LEU A 422 -0.92 -11.06 -11.76
CA LEU A 422 -2.07 -10.20 -11.47
C LEU A 422 -3.37 -11.02 -11.39
N ALA A 423 -3.52 -12.03 -12.25
CA ALA A 423 -4.65 -12.95 -12.19
C ALA A 423 -4.71 -13.68 -10.85
N SER A 424 -3.58 -14.20 -10.36
CA SER A 424 -3.49 -14.86 -9.04
C SER A 424 -3.78 -13.90 -7.88
N TYR A 425 -3.35 -12.64 -7.96
CA TYR A 425 -3.71 -11.63 -6.96
C TYR A 425 -5.22 -11.41 -6.90
N MET A 426 -5.86 -11.26 -8.06
CA MET A 426 -7.30 -10.99 -8.17
C MET A 426 -8.15 -12.21 -7.79
N SER A 427 -7.65 -13.44 -7.92
CA SER A 427 -8.36 -14.67 -7.54
C SER A 427 -7.91 -15.27 -6.20
N ALA A 428 -7.00 -14.62 -5.47
CA ALA A 428 -6.46 -15.15 -4.22
C ALA A 428 -7.55 -15.34 -3.16
N LYS A 429 -7.71 -16.58 -2.69
CA LYS A 429 -8.61 -16.91 -1.58
C LYS A 429 -7.95 -16.61 -0.24
N MET A 430 -8.62 -15.81 0.58
CA MET A 430 -8.22 -15.40 1.92
C MET A 430 -9.42 -15.50 2.87
N TYR A 431 -9.29 -16.28 3.94
CA TYR A 431 -10.31 -16.47 4.98
C TYR A 431 -11.67 -16.91 4.43
N GLY A 432 -11.65 -17.88 3.52
CA GLY A 432 -12.86 -18.47 2.94
C GLY A 432 -13.49 -17.70 1.77
N ARG A 433 -12.97 -16.51 1.42
CA ARG A 433 -13.48 -15.64 0.34
C ARG A 433 -12.38 -15.26 -0.64
N VAL A 434 -12.73 -14.78 -1.83
CA VAL A 434 -11.83 -14.16 -2.81
C VAL A 434 -11.99 -12.64 -2.70
N PRO A 435 -11.24 -11.94 -1.83
CA PRO A 435 -11.59 -10.59 -1.39
C PRO A 435 -11.71 -9.60 -2.54
N PHE A 436 -10.89 -9.74 -3.58
CA PHE A 436 -10.95 -8.88 -4.76
C PHE A 436 -12.25 -9.05 -5.55
N LEU A 437 -12.67 -10.29 -5.81
CA LEU A 437 -13.87 -10.60 -6.61
C LEU A 437 -15.16 -10.49 -5.78
N ASP A 438 -15.13 -10.92 -4.53
CA ASP A 438 -16.31 -10.95 -3.65
C ASP A 438 -16.63 -9.57 -3.04
N SER A 439 -15.67 -8.64 -2.99
CA SER A 439 -15.93 -7.30 -2.44
C SER A 439 -16.73 -6.44 -3.41
N ASP A 440 -17.97 -6.16 -3.07
CA ASP A 440 -18.84 -5.18 -3.73
C ASP A 440 -18.24 -3.78 -3.88
N SER A 441 -17.29 -3.44 -3.00
CA SER A 441 -16.60 -2.17 -3.06
C SER A 441 -15.50 -2.16 -4.11
N ILE A 442 -14.88 -3.30 -4.46
CA ILE A 442 -13.83 -3.37 -5.47
C ILE A 442 -14.50 -3.50 -6.85
N LEU A 443 -14.22 -2.54 -7.72
CA LEU A 443 -14.80 -2.45 -9.05
C LEU A 443 -13.92 -3.09 -10.11
N GLY A 444 -12.60 -2.95 -10.00
CA GLY A 444 -11.66 -3.40 -11.01
C GLY A 444 -10.31 -2.70 -10.88
N ILE A 445 -9.62 -2.54 -12.01
CA ILE A 445 -8.28 -1.94 -12.06
C ILE A 445 -8.24 -0.71 -12.97
N HIS A 446 -7.45 0.29 -12.58
CA HIS A 446 -7.01 1.36 -13.46
C HIS A 446 -5.52 1.19 -13.74
N LEU A 447 -5.07 1.61 -14.92
CA LEU A 447 -3.65 1.61 -15.27
C LEU A 447 -3.18 3.03 -15.57
N GLU A 448 -1.98 3.37 -15.13
CA GLU A 448 -1.22 4.53 -15.61
C GLU A 448 -0.03 4.02 -16.42
N LYS A 449 0.00 4.31 -17.72
CA LYS A 449 1.11 3.89 -18.57
C LYS A 449 2.35 4.69 -18.21
N ILE A 450 3.43 4.01 -17.83
CA ILE A 450 4.71 4.67 -17.55
C ILE A 450 5.31 5.16 -18.87
N LEU A 451 5.61 6.46 -18.92
CA LEU A 451 6.37 7.07 -20.01
C LEU A 451 7.85 6.92 -19.67
N TRP A 452 8.66 6.53 -20.64
CA TRP A 452 10.10 6.36 -20.45
C TRP A 452 10.78 7.49 -21.20
N ASP A 453 11.45 8.38 -20.47
CA ASP A 453 12.38 9.34 -21.05
C ASP A 453 13.58 8.52 -21.58
N LEU A 454 13.61 8.29 -22.90
CA LEU A 454 14.76 7.72 -23.60
C LEU A 454 15.71 8.82 -24.04
#